data_AF-A0A8J7X3L3-F1
#
_entry.id   AF-A0A8J7X3L3-F1
#
_cell.length_a   1.000
_cell.length_b   1.000
_cell.length_c   1.000
_cell.angle_alpha   90.00
_cell.angle_beta   90.00
_cell.angle_gamma   90.00
#
_symmetry.space_group_name_H-M   'P 1'
#
loop_
_entity.id
_entity.type
_entity.pdbx_description
1 polymer ?
#
loop_
_entity_poly.entity_id
_entity_poly.type
_entity_poly.pdbx_seq_one_letter_code
_entity_poly.pdbx_strand_id
1 'polypeptide(L)'
;DDILYLVRVMFNLNVDGSFMWDKKYLVYYGIYFFPIFLSIPYFVSKNRNKNLWILAWTLVIFIYSNFGTMSITRYLPIHRLDRHMTIISLPAILVLAYALTDLSYKKETIYRIISGGLIIFLIGTSLIYSNYNTLYYRASIYDIEKAYEILKGKDKFIYCHFDWVLLSYYTNFDTSRIRSIHEANDCEEFRGGYVIVEGNKKEGMNPNPPASMAGKKSLYDCIYNPPKDWVIVDRIKGPDVDYFGRYDTFVYYVPEKQVIEASTDSS
;
A
#
# COMPACT_ATOMS: atom_id res chain seq x y z
N ASP A 1 -23.50 -4.93 -10.98
CA ASP A 1 -22.85 -3.84 -10.23
C ASP A 1 -21.33 -3.88 -10.25
N ASP A 2 -20.71 -5.06 -10.15
CA ASP A 2 -19.24 -5.20 -10.10
C ASP A 2 -18.49 -4.64 -11.32
N ILE A 3 -18.98 -4.84 -12.54
CA ILE A 3 -18.30 -4.31 -13.75
C ILE A 3 -18.27 -2.78 -13.73
N LEU A 4 -19.37 -2.13 -13.36
CA LEU A 4 -19.45 -0.67 -13.31
C LEU A 4 -18.54 -0.11 -12.21
N TYR A 5 -18.47 -0.80 -11.07
CA TYR A 5 -17.51 -0.48 -10.01
C TYR A 5 -16.06 -0.58 -10.52
N LEU A 6 -15.72 -1.67 -11.21
CA LEU A 6 -14.38 -1.86 -11.78
C LEU A 6 -14.03 -0.76 -12.79
N VAL A 7 -14.96 -0.39 -13.67
CA VAL A 7 -14.77 0.72 -14.63
C VAL A 7 -14.56 2.04 -13.90
N ARG A 8 -15.34 2.33 -12.85
CA ARG A 8 -15.17 3.55 -12.04
C ARG A 8 -13.80 3.62 -11.40
N VAL A 9 -13.36 2.53 -10.76
CA VAL A 9 -12.02 2.44 -10.17
C VAL A 9 -10.92 2.64 -11.22
N MET A 10 -11.09 2.11 -12.44
CA MET A 10 -10.14 2.29 -13.56
C MET A 10 -10.01 3.76 -14.01
N PHE A 11 -11.03 4.58 -13.82
CA PHE A 11 -11.01 6.02 -14.12
C PHE A 11 -10.77 6.90 -12.88
N ASN A 12 -10.34 6.31 -11.76
CA ASN A 12 -10.14 6.98 -10.48
C ASN A 12 -11.43 7.60 -9.92
N LEU A 13 -12.57 6.95 -10.13
CA LEU A 13 -13.87 7.40 -9.66
C LEU A 13 -14.35 6.55 -8.48
N ASN A 14 -14.93 7.19 -7.47
CA ASN A 14 -15.61 6.55 -6.35
C ASN A 14 -16.91 5.90 -6.82
N VAL A 15 -17.58 5.20 -5.91
CA VAL A 15 -18.91 4.59 -6.13
C VAL A 15 -19.97 5.64 -6.51
N ASP A 16 -19.82 6.89 -6.06
CA ASP A 16 -20.69 8.01 -6.41
C ASP A 16 -20.31 8.71 -7.73
N GLY A 17 -19.20 8.30 -8.37
CA GLY A 17 -18.67 8.93 -9.58
C GLY A 17 -17.79 10.15 -9.32
N SER A 18 -17.54 10.53 -8.07
CA SER A 18 -16.58 11.59 -7.74
C SER A 18 -15.14 11.12 -8.00
N PHE A 19 -14.24 12.02 -8.40
CA PHE A 19 -12.83 11.68 -8.53
C PHE A 19 -12.22 11.40 -7.16
N MET A 20 -11.54 10.26 -7.05
CA MET A 20 -10.80 9.85 -5.86
C MET A 20 -9.45 10.58 -5.82
N TRP A 21 -9.48 11.91 -5.69
CA TRP A 21 -8.27 12.72 -5.56
C TRP A 21 -7.45 12.36 -4.31
N ASP A 22 -8.13 11.84 -3.29
CA ASP A 22 -7.61 11.36 -2.03
C ASP A 22 -7.04 9.93 -2.11
N LYS A 23 -7.44 9.12 -3.10
CA LYS A 23 -7.00 7.72 -3.21
C LYS A 23 -5.88 7.54 -4.23
N LYS A 24 -4.84 6.84 -3.77
CA LYS A 24 -3.49 6.81 -4.33
C LYS A 24 -3.34 6.00 -5.64
N TYR A 25 -4.38 5.32 -6.09
CA TYR A 25 -4.28 4.25 -7.10
C TYR A 25 -3.88 4.76 -8.50
N LEU A 26 -4.44 5.88 -8.96
CA LEU A 26 -4.18 6.42 -10.31
C LEU A 26 -3.21 7.60 -10.34
N VAL A 27 -3.01 8.25 -9.20
CA VAL A 27 -2.04 9.35 -9.07
C VAL A 27 -0.69 8.89 -8.53
N TYR A 28 -0.49 7.57 -8.38
CA TYR A 28 0.75 6.98 -7.89
C TYR A 28 1.98 7.47 -8.66
N TYR A 29 1.84 7.74 -9.96
CA TYR A 29 2.90 8.26 -10.81
C TYR A 29 2.63 9.69 -11.31
N GLY A 30 1.68 10.42 -10.71
CA GLY A 30 1.23 11.73 -11.15
C GLY A 30 0.05 11.67 -12.14
N ILE A 31 -0.29 12.81 -12.73
CA ILE A 31 -1.50 12.99 -13.56
C ILE A 31 -1.31 12.61 -15.03
N TYR A 32 -0.12 12.15 -15.45
CA TYR A 32 0.15 11.86 -16.87
C TYR A 32 -0.72 10.72 -17.44
N PHE A 33 -1.32 9.91 -16.58
CA PHE A 33 -2.26 8.87 -16.99
C PHE A 33 -3.52 9.44 -17.67
N PHE A 34 -3.98 10.64 -17.31
CA PHE A 34 -5.17 11.24 -17.93
C PHE A 34 -4.92 11.68 -19.39
N PRO A 35 -3.84 12.42 -19.72
CA PRO A 35 -3.49 12.74 -21.09
C PRO A 35 -3.28 11.53 -21.99
N ILE A 36 -2.89 10.36 -21.46
CA ILE A 36 -2.73 9.14 -22.26
C ILE A 36 -4.05 8.75 -22.92
N PHE A 37 -5.16 8.78 -22.20
CA PHE A 37 -6.47 8.44 -22.77
C PHE A 37 -6.91 9.40 -23.88
N LEU A 38 -6.51 10.66 -23.80
CA LEU A 38 -6.74 11.64 -24.87
C LEU A 38 -5.76 11.45 -26.05
N SER A 39 -4.55 10.96 -25.75
CA SER A 39 -3.51 10.72 -26.75
C SER A 39 -3.81 9.49 -27.60
N ILE A 40 -4.51 8.49 -27.09
CA ILE A 40 -4.92 7.28 -27.85
C ILE A 40 -5.76 7.62 -29.09
N PRO A 41 -6.94 8.26 -28.99
CA PRO A 41 -7.74 8.60 -30.17
C PRO A 41 -7.00 9.57 -31.09
N TYR A 42 -6.21 10.50 -30.53
CA TYR A 42 -5.34 11.37 -31.31
C TYR A 42 -4.35 10.58 -32.17
N PHE A 43 -3.65 9.63 -31.56
CA PHE A 43 -2.69 8.74 -32.21
C PHE A 43 -3.36 7.94 -33.33
N VAL A 44 -4.52 7.34 -33.08
CA VAL A 44 -5.31 6.59 -34.08
C VAL A 44 -5.71 7.49 -35.26
N SER A 45 -6.13 8.73 -35.00
CA SER A 45 -6.56 9.66 -36.05
C SER A 45 -5.43 10.12 -36.98
N LYS A 46 -4.18 10.09 -36.51
CA LYS A 46 -3.02 10.66 -37.23
C LYS A 46 -2.12 9.60 -37.88
N ASN A 47 -2.03 8.38 -37.34
CA ASN A 47 -0.99 7.45 -37.75
C ASN A 47 -1.35 6.60 -38.99
N ARG A 48 -0.52 6.72 -40.02
CA ARG A 48 -0.53 5.89 -41.24
C ARG A 48 0.27 4.59 -41.06
N ASN A 49 -0.15 3.74 -40.13
CA ASN A 49 0.37 2.39 -39.84
C ASN A 49 1.73 2.26 -39.12
N LYS A 50 2.70 3.15 -39.33
CA LYS A 50 4.11 2.92 -38.89
C LYS A 50 4.32 2.74 -37.38
N ASN A 51 3.48 3.33 -36.53
CA ASN A 51 3.62 3.25 -35.07
C ASN A 51 2.48 2.52 -34.37
N LEU A 52 1.61 1.80 -35.11
CA LEU A 52 0.48 1.08 -34.51
C LEU A 52 0.93 0.01 -33.50
N TRP A 53 2.16 -0.50 -33.63
CA TRP A 53 2.71 -1.47 -32.69
C TRP A 53 2.84 -0.90 -31.26
N ILE A 54 3.11 0.41 -31.09
CA ILE A 54 3.18 1.05 -29.76
C ILE A 54 1.78 1.06 -29.12
N LEU A 55 0.77 1.43 -29.89
CA LEU A 55 -0.61 1.42 -29.42
C LEU A 55 -1.08 0.00 -29.09
N ALA A 56 -0.77 -0.96 -29.96
CA ALA A 56 -1.07 -2.37 -29.71
C ALA A 56 -0.36 -2.86 -28.43
N TRP A 57 0.90 -2.48 -28.22
CA TRP A 57 1.64 -2.81 -27.01
C TRP A 57 0.99 -2.23 -25.74
N THR A 58 0.60 -0.96 -25.76
CA THR A 58 -0.16 -0.32 -24.66
C THR A 58 -1.47 -1.05 -24.41
N LEU A 59 -2.24 -1.37 -25.45
CA LEU A 59 -3.54 -2.04 -25.33
C LEU A 59 -3.40 -3.47 -24.81
N VAL A 60 -2.43 -4.24 -25.29
CA VAL A 60 -2.18 -5.61 -24.83
C VAL A 60 -1.84 -5.62 -23.36
N ILE A 61 -0.90 -4.76 -22.91
CA ILE A 61 -0.56 -4.69 -21.49
C ILE A 61 -1.75 -4.20 -20.67
N PHE A 62 -2.45 -3.16 -21.13
CA PHE A 62 -3.62 -2.64 -20.42
C PHE A 62 -4.73 -3.69 -20.25
N ILE A 63 -5.07 -4.41 -21.32
CA ILE A 63 -6.06 -5.50 -21.28
C ILE A 63 -5.57 -6.62 -20.37
N TYR A 64 -4.32 -7.04 -20.50
CA TYR A 64 -3.75 -8.10 -19.66
C TYR A 64 -3.68 -7.70 -18.18
N SER A 65 -3.32 -6.46 -17.85
CA SER A 65 -3.30 -6.00 -16.45
C SER A 65 -4.70 -5.91 -15.84
N ASN A 66 -5.76 -5.77 -16.65
CA ASN A 66 -7.14 -5.67 -16.16
C ASN A 66 -7.90 -7.01 -16.17
N PHE A 67 -7.60 -7.88 -17.14
CA PHE A 67 -8.35 -9.11 -17.44
C PHE A 67 -7.44 -10.34 -17.62
N GLY A 68 -6.13 -10.20 -17.44
CA GLY A 68 -5.18 -11.29 -17.57
C GLY A 68 -5.24 -12.25 -16.39
N THR A 69 -4.47 -13.33 -16.52
CA THR A 69 -4.44 -14.41 -15.53
C THR A 69 -3.05 -14.65 -14.93
N MET A 70 -3.02 -15.02 -13.65
CA MET A 70 -1.80 -15.43 -12.94
C MET A 70 -1.47 -16.92 -13.10
N SER A 71 -2.33 -17.72 -13.73
CA SER A 71 -2.09 -19.16 -13.92
C SER A 71 -2.22 -19.57 -15.38
N ILE A 72 -1.35 -20.50 -15.78
CA ILE A 72 -1.34 -21.09 -17.12
C ILE A 72 -2.46 -22.15 -17.25
N THR A 73 -2.87 -22.78 -16.15
CA THR A 73 -3.79 -23.93 -16.16
C THR A 73 -5.25 -23.56 -15.89
N ARG A 74 -5.49 -22.46 -15.18
CA ARG A 74 -6.84 -21.99 -14.84
C ARG A 74 -6.88 -20.48 -14.79
N TYR A 75 -8.01 -19.89 -15.13
CA TYR A 75 -8.19 -18.45 -15.04
C TYR A 75 -8.22 -18.00 -13.57
N LEU A 76 -7.08 -17.49 -13.09
CA LEU A 76 -6.94 -16.74 -11.85
C LEU A 76 -6.75 -15.26 -12.19
N PRO A 77 -7.72 -14.37 -11.93
CA PRO A 77 -7.58 -12.95 -12.21
C PRO A 77 -6.33 -12.36 -11.56
N ILE A 78 -5.60 -11.53 -12.29
CA ILE A 78 -4.48 -10.78 -11.72
C ILE A 78 -4.97 -9.84 -10.60
N HIS A 79 -4.35 -9.94 -9.42
CA HIS A 79 -4.54 -8.97 -8.35
C HIS A 79 -4.22 -7.56 -8.85
N ARG A 80 -5.18 -6.65 -8.80
CA ARG A 80 -5.02 -5.27 -9.25
C ARG A 80 -4.27 -4.48 -8.18
N LEU A 81 -2.96 -4.40 -8.36
CA LEU A 81 -2.06 -3.65 -7.49
C LEU A 81 -1.43 -2.51 -8.29
N ASP A 82 -1.19 -1.38 -7.63
CA ASP A 82 -0.66 -0.15 -8.27
C ASP A 82 0.66 -0.38 -9.00
N ARG A 83 1.46 -1.34 -8.54
CA ARG A 83 2.70 -1.77 -9.20
C ARG A 83 2.50 -2.36 -10.60
N HIS A 84 1.31 -2.83 -10.95
CA HIS A 84 1.05 -3.29 -12.32
C HIS A 84 0.87 -2.12 -13.30
N MET A 85 0.49 -0.94 -12.80
CA MET A 85 0.43 0.28 -13.62
C MET A 85 1.82 0.74 -14.07
N THR A 86 2.89 0.36 -13.35
CA THR A 86 4.28 0.61 -13.77
C THR A 86 4.62 -0.06 -15.10
N ILE A 87 3.99 -1.19 -15.41
CA ILE A 87 4.27 -1.92 -16.66
C ILE A 87 3.58 -1.20 -17.83
N ILE A 88 2.36 -0.69 -17.60
CA ILE A 88 1.60 0.06 -18.60
C ILE A 88 2.23 1.44 -18.86
N SER A 89 2.89 2.04 -17.86
CA SER A 89 3.42 3.41 -17.97
C SER A 89 4.40 3.57 -19.13
N LEU A 90 5.28 2.59 -19.36
CA LEU A 90 6.30 2.64 -20.42
C LEU A 90 5.69 2.82 -21.82
N PRO A 91 4.86 1.90 -22.34
CA PRO A 91 4.25 2.07 -23.66
C PRO A 91 3.26 3.23 -23.70
N ALA A 92 2.59 3.54 -22.59
CA ALA A 92 1.65 4.65 -22.53
C ALA A 92 2.34 6.03 -22.64
N ILE A 93 3.52 6.19 -22.02
CA ILE A 93 4.35 7.39 -22.15
C ILE A 93 4.80 7.58 -23.61
N LEU A 94 5.08 6.51 -24.36
CA LEU A 94 5.43 6.61 -25.78
C LEU A 94 4.25 7.12 -26.63
N VAL A 95 3.02 6.67 -26.35
CA VAL A 95 1.81 7.18 -27.02
C VAL A 95 1.62 8.66 -26.73
N LEU A 96 1.79 9.07 -25.47
CA LEU A 96 1.71 10.47 -25.06
C LEU A 96 2.82 11.32 -25.70
N ALA A 97 4.06 10.84 -25.69
CA ALA A 97 5.20 11.51 -26.29
C ALA A 97 5.00 11.75 -27.79
N TYR A 98 4.46 10.77 -28.51
CA TYR A 98 4.09 10.94 -29.92
C TYR A 98 3.08 12.09 -30.10
N ALA A 99 2.01 12.12 -29.31
CA ALA A 99 0.98 13.16 -29.40
C ALA A 99 1.55 14.56 -29.10
N LEU A 100 2.38 14.68 -28.07
CA LEU A 100 3.04 15.95 -27.69
C LEU A 100 4.07 16.42 -28.72
N THR A 101 4.76 15.47 -29.35
CA THR A 101 5.75 15.73 -30.40
C THR A 101 5.07 16.20 -31.69
N ASP A 102 4.00 15.54 -32.11
CA ASP A 102 3.22 15.99 -33.27
C ASP A 102 2.61 17.38 -33.03
N LEU A 103 2.17 17.66 -31.79
CA LEU A 103 1.71 18.99 -31.39
C LEU A 103 2.83 20.03 -31.46
N SER A 104 4.05 19.71 -31.03
CA SER A 104 5.18 20.65 -31.04
C SER A 104 5.75 20.90 -32.44
N TYR A 105 5.61 19.96 -33.38
CA TYR A 105 6.02 20.14 -34.77
C TYR A 105 5.09 21.02 -35.60
N LYS A 106 3.92 21.39 -35.08
CA LYS A 106 3.05 22.37 -35.72
C LYS A 106 3.79 23.71 -35.93
N LYS A 107 3.41 24.43 -36.99
CA LYS A 107 4.09 25.67 -37.39
C LYS A 107 3.83 26.79 -36.40
N GLU A 108 2.66 26.80 -35.78
CA GLU A 108 2.24 27.84 -34.86
C GLU A 108 2.96 27.70 -33.51
N THR A 109 3.66 28.76 -33.12
CA THR A 109 4.42 28.83 -31.86
C THR A 109 3.56 28.49 -30.63
N ILE A 110 2.26 28.80 -30.67
CA ILE A 110 1.34 28.50 -29.57
C ILE A 110 1.29 27.00 -29.21
N TYR A 111 1.33 26.11 -30.20
CA TYR A 111 1.30 24.67 -29.94
C TYR A 111 2.59 24.15 -29.31
N ARG A 112 3.73 24.76 -29.65
CA ARG A 112 5.02 24.48 -29.01
C ARG A 112 5.03 24.90 -27.55
N ILE A 113 4.51 26.09 -27.26
CA ILE A 113 4.39 26.61 -25.90
C ILE A 113 3.46 25.72 -25.08
N ILE A 114 2.29 25.35 -25.62
CA ILE A 114 1.34 24.45 -24.95
C ILE A 114 1.97 23.08 -24.68
N SER A 115 2.61 22.48 -25.69
CA SER A 115 3.26 21.17 -25.54
C SER A 115 4.38 21.21 -24.51
N GLY A 116 5.26 22.22 -24.57
CA GLY A 116 6.33 22.42 -23.60
C GLY A 116 5.81 22.66 -22.17
N GLY A 117 4.79 23.51 -22.02
CA GLY A 117 4.13 23.75 -20.73
C GLY A 117 3.49 22.50 -20.16
N LEU A 118 2.83 21.70 -21.01
CA LEU A 118 2.25 20.42 -20.61
C LEU A 118 3.32 19.42 -20.18
N ILE A 119 4.44 19.32 -20.90
CA ILE A 119 5.57 18.45 -20.50
C ILE A 119 6.10 18.85 -19.12
N ILE A 120 6.38 20.14 -18.90
CA ILE A 120 6.88 20.64 -17.61
C ILE A 120 5.87 20.34 -16.49
N PHE A 121 4.58 20.58 -16.73
CA PHE A 121 3.53 20.30 -15.77
C PHE A 121 3.43 18.80 -15.42
N LEU A 122 3.52 17.92 -16.42
CA LEU A 122 3.47 16.46 -16.22
C LEU A 122 4.69 15.94 -15.48
N ILE A 123 5.89 16.45 -15.78
CA ILE A 123 7.10 16.11 -15.03
C ILE A 123 6.99 16.62 -13.59
N GLY A 124 6.59 17.88 -13.40
CA GLY A 124 6.46 18.48 -12.07
C GLY A 124 5.48 17.72 -11.18
N THR A 125 4.29 17.38 -11.71
CA THR A 125 3.32 16.56 -10.98
C THR A 125 3.86 15.15 -10.69
N SER A 126 4.53 14.50 -11.64
CA SER A 126 5.14 13.17 -11.41
C SER A 126 6.19 13.21 -10.30
N LEU A 127 7.03 14.25 -10.26
CA LEU A 127 8.03 14.45 -9.20
C LEU A 127 7.39 14.71 -7.84
N ILE A 128 6.35 15.55 -7.76
CA ILE A 128 5.61 15.82 -6.52
C ILE A 128 5.02 14.53 -5.96
N TYR A 129 4.31 13.75 -6.79
CA TYR A 129 3.69 12.51 -6.37
C TYR A 129 4.73 11.42 -6.04
N SER A 130 5.82 11.32 -6.79
CA SER A 130 6.92 10.41 -6.49
C SER A 130 7.59 10.74 -5.15
N ASN A 131 7.83 12.01 -4.87
CA ASN A 131 8.37 12.46 -3.58
C ASN A 131 7.40 12.16 -2.44
N TYR A 132 6.12 12.48 -2.59
CA TYR A 132 5.09 12.18 -1.60
C TYR A 132 5.00 10.67 -1.31
N ASN A 133 4.94 9.83 -2.35
CA ASN A 133 4.91 8.38 -2.19
C ASN A 133 6.20 7.87 -1.53
N THR A 134 7.36 8.41 -1.89
CA THR A 134 8.63 8.05 -1.24
C THR A 134 8.61 8.37 0.25
N LEU A 135 8.15 9.56 0.65
CA LEU A 135 8.00 9.95 2.05
C LEU A 135 7.02 9.03 2.78
N TYR A 136 5.89 8.71 2.13
CA TYR A 136 4.89 7.81 2.67
C TYR A 136 5.43 6.38 2.87
N TYR A 137 6.17 5.82 1.91
CA TYR A 137 6.77 4.49 2.05
C TYR A 137 7.88 4.48 3.10
N ARG A 138 8.72 5.51 3.15
CA ARG A 138 9.71 5.66 4.23
C ARG A 138 9.02 5.74 5.60
N ALA A 139 7.90 6.45 5.69
CA ALA A 139 7.10 6.50 6.91
C ALA A 139 6.56 5.12 7.31
N SER A 140 6.10 4.32 6.35
CA SER A 140 5.64 2.95 6.63
C SER A 140 6.75 2.01 7.12
N ILE A 141 7.99 2.23 6.66
CA ILE A 141 9.15 1.41 7.05
C ILE A 141 9.77 1.92 8.36
N TYR A 142 9.63 3.20 8.69
CA TYR A 142 10.21 3.80 9.89
C TYR A 142 9.79 3.09 11.18
N ASP A 143 8.51 2.82 11.35
CA ASP A 143 8.01 2.14 12.56
C ASP A 143 8.57 0.70 12.65
N ILE A 144 8.79 0.07 11.49
CA ILE A 144 9.37 -1.27 11.37
C ILE A 144 10.83 -1.27 11.82
N GLU A 145 11.62 -0.32 11.32
CA GLU A 145 13.03 -0.15 11.71
C GLU A 145 13.17 0.17 13.20
N LYS A 146 12.28 1.00 13.77
CA LYS A 146 12.32 1.33 15.20
C LYS A 146 11.92 0.15 16.07
N ALA A 147 10.86 -0.55 15.73
CA ALA A 147 10.47 -1.77 16.44
C ALA A 147 11.57 -2.84 16.36
N TYR A 148 12.25 -2.95 15.22
CA TYR A 148 13.43 -3.80 15.08
C TYR A 148 14.51 -3.46 16.09
N GLU A 149 14.94 -2.20 16.18
CA GLU A 149 16.00 -1.79 17.11
C GLU A 149 15.62 -2.04 18.58
N ILE A 150 14.33 -1.92 18.94
CA ILE A 150 13.82 -2.23 20.28
C ILE A 150 13.88 -3.74 20.59
N LEU A 151 13.54 -4.58 19.60
CA LEU A 151 13.37 -6.02 19.77
C LEU A 151 14.63 -6.83 19.41
N LYS A 152 15.61 -6.21 18.78
CA LYS A 152 16.92 -6.78 18.47
C LYS A 152 17.59 -7.28 19.77
N GLY A 153 17.98 -8.55 19.77
CA GLY A 153 18.59 -9.20 20.93
C GLY A 153 17.62 -9.64 22.02
N LYS A 154 16.31 -9.42 21.87
CA LYS A 154 15.30 -10.03 22.75
C LYS A 154 15.01 -11.44 22.26
N ASP A 155 15.07 -12.43 23.15
CA ASP A 155 14.86 -13.84 22.81
C ASP A 155 13.47 -14.36 23.20
N LYS A 156 12.43 -13.73 22.64
CA LYS A 156 11.03 -14.08 22.88
C LYS A 156 10.22 -13.95 21.58
N PHE A 157 9.03 -14.55 21.56
CA PHE A 157 8.09 -14.40 20.45
C PHE A 157 7.63 -12.96 20.28
N ILE A 158 7.39 -12.56 19.04
CA ILE A 158 6.89 -11.24 18.66
C ILE A 158 5.59 -11.44 17.91
N TYR A 159 4.53 -10.88 18.47
CA TYR A 159 3.21 -10.86 17.89
C TYR A 159 2.98 -9.48 17.25
N CYS A 160 2.67 -9.45 15.96
CA CYS A 160 2.41 -8.22 15.23
C CYS A 160 1.32 -8.39 14.14
N HIS A 161 0.83 -7.29 13.58
CA HIS A 161 -0.15 -7.30 12.48
C HIS A 161 0.45 -7.81 11.14
N PHE A 162 -0.38 -7.98 10.10
CA PHE A 162 -0.05 -8.74 8.88
C PHE A 162 1.11 -8.19 8.00
N ASP A 163 1.54 -6.94 8.20
CA ASP A 163 2.52 -6.28 7.31
C ASP A 163 4.00 -6.49 7.70
N TRP A 164 4.29 -7.27 8.75
CA TRP A 164 5.66 -7.45 9.25
C TRP A 164 6.45 -8.56 8.55
N VAL A 165 5.92 -9.17 7.48
CA VAL A 165 6.76 -9.80 6.44
C VAL A 165 7.79 -8.79 5.92
N LEU A 166 7.47 -7.49 5.95
CA LEU A 166 8.41 -6.42 5.65
C LEU A 166 9.53 -6.30 6.70
N LEU A 167 9.28 -6.62 7.98
CA LEU A 167 10.33 -6.61 9.02
C LEU A 167 11.41 -7.62 8.67
N SER A 168 11.04 -8.88 8.41
CA SER A 168 12.02 -9.88 8.02
C SER A 168 12.70 -9.54 6.70
N TYR A 169 11.95 -8.99 5.73
CA TYR A 169 12.48 -8.58 4.44
C TYR A 169 13.51 -7.44 4.55
N TYR A 170 13.27 -6.43 5.39
CA TYR A 170 14.14 -5.26 5.49
C TYR A 170 15.25 -5.37 6.55
N THR A 171 15.05 -6.17 7.61
CA THR A 171 15.98 -6.21 8.76
C THR A 171 16.65 -7.56 8.99
N ASN A 172 16.39 -8.56 8.14
CA ASN A 172 16.83 -9.95 8.32
C ASN A 172 16.45 -10.53 9.69
N PHE A 173 15.29 -10.12 10.23
CA PHE A 173 14.80 -10.64 11.50
C PHE A 173 14.55 -12.15 11.43
N ASP A 174 14.82 -12.86 12.53
CA ASP A 174 14.48 -14.28 12.65
C ASP A 174 12.95 -14.47 12.60
N THR A 175 12.47 -14.91 11.43
CA THR A 175 11.06 -15.14 11.15
C THR A 175 10.45 -16.24 11.99
N SER A 176 11.25 -17.16 12.53
CA SER A 176 10.75 -18.28 13.32
C SER A 176 10.02 -17.82 14.59
N ARG A 177 10.37 -16.61 15.07
CA ARG A 177 9.86 -16.00 16.30
C ARG A 177 8.73 -14.99 16.07
N ILE A 178 8.42 -14.68 14.81
CA ILE A 178 7.35 -13.77 14.46
C ILE A 178 6.06 -14.57 14.29
N ARG A 179 4.98 -14.08 14.89
CA ARG A 179 3.62 -14.64 14.78
C ARG A 179 2.63 -13.54 14.45
N SER A 180 1.62 -13.87 13.66
CA SER A 180 0.55 -12.91 13.40
C SER A 180 -0.33 -12.79 14.64
N ILE A 181 -0.64 -11.56 15.06
CA ILE A 181 -1.65 -11.32 16.10
C ILE A 181 -3.00 -11.92 15.72
N HIS A 182 -3.32 -12.03 14.42
CA HIS A 182 -4.58 -12.60 13.95
C HIS A 182 -4.65 -14.13 14.07
N GLU A 183 -3.50 -14.80 14.22
CA GLU A 183 -3.44 -16.26 14.38
C GLU A 183 -3.82 -16.69 15.81
N ALA A 184 -3.57 -15.83 16.81
CA ALA A 184 -3.93 -16.11 18.19
C ALA A 184 -5.45 -16.26 18.37
N ASN A 185 -5.89 -17.16 19.24
CA ASN A 185 -7.31 -17.34 19.57
C ASN A 185 -7.71 -16.50 20.78
N ASP A 186 -6.79 -16.31 21.71
CA ASP A 186 -6.97 -15.51 22.92
C ASP A 186 -5.72 -14.67 23.23
N CYS A 187 -5.86 -13.79 24.21
CA CYS A 187 -4.76 -12.92 24.65
C CYS A 187 -3.75 -13.60 25.58
N GLU A 188 -4.07 -14.78 26.11
CA GLU A 188 -3.13 -15.52 26.95
C GLU A 188 -2.02 -16.15 26.10
N GLU A 189 -2.26 -16.40 24.82
CA GLU A 189 -1.22 -16.83 23.87
C GLU A 189 -0.06 -15.82 23.75
N PHE A 190 -0.28 -14.54 24.08
CA PHE A 190 0.75 -13.51 24.03
C PHE A 190 1.74 -13.54 25.21
N ARG A 191 1.45 -14.33 26.25
CA ARG A 191 2.24 -14.39 27.49
C ARG A 191 3.70 -14.78 27.22
N GLY A 192 4.61 -14.07 27.86
CA GLY A 192 6.05 -14.21 27.68
C GLY A 192 6.58 -13.61 26.38
N GLY A 193 5.72 -13.00 25.55
CA GLY A 193 6.08 -12.41 24.27
C GLY A 193 6.05 -10.88 24.25
N TYR A 194 6.46 -10.33 23.11
CA TYR A 194 6.27 -8.93 22.77
C TYR A 194 5.08 -8.79 21.82
N VAL A 195 4.25 -7.78 22.03
CA VAL A 195 3.10 -7.47 21.16
C VAL A 195 3.28 -6.07 20.60
N ILE A 196 3.28 -5.95 19.27
CA ILE A 196 3.34 -4.66 18.56
C ILE A 196 1.93 -4.28 18.16
N VAL A 197 1.41 -3.22 18.79
CA VAL A 197 0.05 -2.71 18.57
C VAL A 197 0.12 -1.43 17.75
N GLU A 198 -0.87 -1.22 16.88
CA GLU A 198 -0.93 -0.09 15.94
C GLU A 198 0.26 -0.01 14.95
N GLY A 199 0.93 -1.12 14.68
CA GLY A 199 2.08 -1.15 13.75
C GLY A 199 1.74 -0.78 12.30
N ASN A 200 0.50 -0.98 11.85
CA ASN A 200 0.06 -0.58 10.50
C ASN A 200 -0.62 0.81 10.49
N LYS A 201 -0.98 1.36 11.66
CA LYS A 201 -1.71 2.64 11.88
C LYS A 201 -3.01 2.85 11.10
N LYS A 202 -3.31 2.04 10.08
CA LYS A 202 -4.56 1.96 9.33
C LYS A 202 -5.68 1.30 10.12
N GLU A 203 -5.35 0.28 10.92
CA GLU A 203 -6.37 -0.46 11.68
C GLU A 203 -6.88 0.34 12.89
N GLY A 204 -6.03 1.19 13.51
CA GLY A 204 -6.45 2.11 14.57
C GLY A 204 -7.49 3.15 14.14
N MET A 205 -7.81 3.25 12.85
CA MET A 205 -8.89 4.10 12.33
C MET A 205 -10.26 3.42 12.31
N ASN A 206 -10.33 2.09 12.36
CA ASN A 206 -11.60 1.39 12.28
C ASN A 206 -11.99 0.94 13.70
N PRO A 207 -13.04 1.51 14.31
CA PRO A 207 -13.51 1.04 15.62
C PRO A 207 -14.03 -0.39 15.58
N ASN A 208 -14.33 -0.92 14.39
CA ASN A 208 -14.79 -2.28 14.22
C ASN A 208 -13.63 -3.23 13.86
N PRO A 209 -13.63 -4.45 14.43
CA PRO A 209 -12.65 -5.45 14.07
C PRO A 209 -12.66 -5.69 12.55
N PRO A 210 -11.48 -5.85 11.92
CA PRO A 210 -11.42 -6.23 10.52
C PRO A 210 -12.14 -7.57 10.31
N ALA A 211 -12.60 -7.84 9.10
CA ALA A 211 -13.29 -9.10 8.79
C ALA A 211 -12.44 -10.34 9.11
N SER A 212 -11.12 -10.23 9.09
CA SER A 212 -10.17 -11.26 9.53
C SER A 212 -10.25 -11.60 11.03
N MET A 213 -10.82 -10.70 11.84
CA MET A 213 -11.08 -10.88 13.27
C MET A 213 -12.58 -11.01 13.57
N ALA A 214 -13.43 -11.22 12.55
CA ALA A 214 -14.84 -11.50 12.78
C ALA A 214 -14.98 -12.78 13.63
N GLY A 215 -15.59 -12.65 14.81
CA GLY A 215 -15.69 -13.74 15.81
C GLY A 215 -14.60 -13.74 16.89
N LYS A 216 -13.55 -12.92 16.77
CA LYS A 216 -12.47 -12.76 17.77
C LYS A 216 -12.57 -11.41 18.50
N LYS A 217 -13.79 -11.01 18.90
CA LYS A 217 -14.02 -9.69 19.53
C LYS A 217 -13.20 -9.51 20.82
N SER A 218 -13.10 -10.54 21.65
CA SER A 218 -12.31 -10.52 22.89
C SER A 218 -10.82 -10.23 22.63
N LEU A 219 -10.25 -10.84 21.59
CA LEU A 219 -8.87 -10.61 21.19
C LEU A 219 -8.67 -9.17 20.71
N TYR A 220 -9.56 -8.68 19.85
CA TYR A 220 -9.56 -7.30 19.37
C TYR A 220 -9.62 -6.31 20.55
N ASP A 221 -10.59 -6.48 21.44
CA ASP A 221 -10.79 -5.60 22.59
C ASP A 221 -9.55 -5.59 23.50
N CYS A 222 -8.86 -6.72 23.66
CA CYS A 222 -7.64 -6.82 24.45
C CYS A 222 -6.42 -6.18 23.77
N ILE A 223 -6.28 -6.25 22.45
CA ILE A 223 -5.18 -5.59 21.72
C ILE A 223 -5.32 -4.06 21.80
N TYR A 224 -6.53 -3.56 21.60
CA TYR A 224 -6.81 -2.12 21.56
C TYR A 224 -7.16 -1.53 22.94
N ASN A 225 -7.46 -2.37 23.92
CA ASN A 225 -7.51 -2.02 25.35
C ASN A 225 -6.65 -3.02 26.15
N PRO A 226 -5.31 -2.91 26.07
CA PRO A 226 -4.38 -3.82 26.75
C PRO A 226 -4.71 -3.99 28.23
N PRO A 227 -4.71 -5.24 28.73
CA PRO A 227 -4.74 -5.52 30.16
C PRO A 227 -3.67 -4.74 30.92
N LYS A 228 -3.98 -4.32 32.16
CA LYS A 228 -3.11 -3.46 32.97
C LYS A 228 -1.74 -4.06 33.30
N ASP A 229 -1.61 -5.38 33.19
CA ASP A 229 -0.38 -6.12 33.42
C ASP A 229 0.53 -6.17 32.19
N TRP A 230 0.10 -5.68 31.03
CA TRP A 230 0.99 -5.46 29.89
C TRP A 230 1.92 -4.28 30.18
N VAL A 231 3.21 -4.48 29.95
CA VAL A 231 4.23 -3.47 30.23
C VAL A 231 4.63 -2.80 28.93
N ILE A 232 4.44 -1.48 28.84
CA ILE A 232 4.94 -0.70 27.71
C ILE A 232 6.47 -0.71 27.75
N VAL A 233 7.08 -1.28 26.71
CA VAL A 233 8.54 -1.29 26.52
C VAL A 233 8.98 0.02 25.88
N ASP A 234 8.28 0.43 24.82
CA ASP A 234 8.55 1.67 24.12
C ASP A 234 7.31 2.17 23.35
N ARG A 235 7.33 3.45 23.02
CA ARG A 235 6.34 4.16 22.20
C ARG A 235 7.03 4.79 20.99
N ILE A 236 6.76 4.26 19.81
CA ILE A 236 7.31 4.74 18.55
C ILE A 236 6.41 5.83 18.01
N LYS A 237 6.87 7.07 18.11
CA LYS A 237 6.24 8.21 17.44
C LYS A 237 6.52 8.14 15.96
N GLY A 238 5.46 8.03 15.16
CA GLY A 238 5.60 8.03 13.71
C GLY A 238 6.05 9.37 13.16
N PRO A 239 6.59 9.39 11.93
CA PRO A 239 6.88 10.63 11.25
C PRO A 239 5.58 11.37 10.93
N ASP A 240 5.63 12.70 10.91
CA ASP A 240 4.49 13.59 10.61
C ASP A 240 4.11 13.54 9.12
N VAL A 241 3.64 12.38 8.68
CA VAL A 241 3.27 12.08 7.29
C VAL A 241 1.95 11.31 7.29
N ASP A 242 0.90 11.97 6.79
CA ASP A 242 -0.43 11.39 6.60
C ASP A 242 -0.96 10.79 7.92
N TYR A 243 -1.34 9.51 7.93
CA TYR A 243 -1.79 8.84 9.14
C TYR A 243 -0.67 8.24 9.99
N PHE A 244 0.55 8.15 9.46
CA PHE A 244 1.67 7.62 10.23
C PHE A 244 2.03 8.56 11.41
N GLY A 245 1.75 9.85 11.27
CA GLY A 245 1.95 10.84 12.34
C GLY A 245 0.77 11.00 13.30
N ARG A 246 -0.39 10.39 13.01
CA ARG A 246 -1.60 10.52 13.83
C ARG A 246 -1.67 9.51 14.97
N TYR A 247 -1.00 8.38 14.80
CA TYR A 247 -1.04 7.24 15.72
C TYR A 247 0.38 6.83 16.08
N ASP A 248 0.56 6.37 17.31
CA ASP A 248 1.85 5.90 17.79
C ASP A 248 1.83 4.39 17.88
N THR A 249 2.92 3.76 17.46
CA THR A 249 3.06 2.32 17.59
C THR A 249 3.57 1.99 18.99
N PHE A 250 2.93 1.06 19.66
CA PHE A 250 3.29 0.64 21.01
C PHE A 250 3.91 -0.76 20.97
N VAL A 251 5.03 -0.92 21.67
CA VAL A 251 5.65 -2.22 21.90
C VAL A 251 5.37 -2.61 23.34
N TYR A 252 4.53 -3.61 23.53
CA TYR A 252 4.24 -4.18 24.85
C TYR A 252 5.07 -5.44 25.08
N TYR A 253 5.47 -5.65 26.32
CA TYR A 253 5.87 -6.95 26.84
C TYR A 253 4.72 -7.50 27.68
N VAL A 254 4.36 -8.77 27.46
CA VAL A 254 3.26 -9.43 28.17
C VAL A 254 3.86 -10.40 29.17
N PRO A 255 3.90 -10.10 30.48
CA PRO A 255 4.54 -10.96 31.47
C PRO A 255 3.88 -12.34 31.52
N GLU A 256 4.66 -13.38 31.78
CA GLU A 256 4.13 -14.70 32.12
C GLU A 256 3.26 -14.59 33.39
N LYS A 257 2.17 -15.36 33.45
CA LYS A 257 1.40 -15.44 34.70
C LYS A 257 2.33 -16.00 35.76
N GLN A 258 2.47 -15.28 36.87
CA GLN A 258 3.09 -15.85 38.05
C GLN A 258 2.23 -17.06 38.42
N VAL A 259 2.80 -18.25 38.23
CA VAL A 259 2.22 -19.46 38.82
C VAL A 259 2.34 -19.22 40.31
N ILE A 260 1.26 -18.75 40.93
CA ILE A 260 1.15 -18.77 42.38
C ILE A 260 1.10 -20.25 42.70
N GLU A 261 2.27 -20.85 42.92
CA GLU A 261 2.37 -22.15 43.53
C GLU A 261 1.64 -22.00 44.86
N ALA A 262 0.42 -22.51 44.93
CA ALA A 262 -0.31 -22.58 46.17
C ALA A 262 0.57 -23.42 47.10
N SER A 263 1.25 -22.75 48.04
CA SER A 263 1.99 -23.42 49.11
C SER A 263 0.96 -24.27 49.83
N THR A 264 0.91 -25.53 49.45
CA THR A 264 0.10 -26.55 50.11
C THR A 264 0.89 -26.90 51.35
N ASP A 265 0.86 -25.98 52.32
CA ASP A 265 1.29 -26.23 53.68
C ASP A 265 0.35 -27.32 54.21
N SER A 266 0.84 -28.56 54.09
CA SER A 266 0.25 -29.75 54.69
C SER A 266 0.64 -29.74 56.16
N SER A 267 -0.18 -29.06 56.95
CA SER A 267 -0.26 -29.21 58.41
C SER A 267 -1.22 -30.34 58.77
#